data_AF-A0A956I5G9-F1
#
_entry.id   AF-A0A956I5G9-F1
#
_cell.length_a   1.000
_cell.length_b   1.000
_cell.length_c   1.000
_cell.angle_alpha   90.00
_cell.angle_beta   90.00
_cell.angle_gamma   90.00
#
_symmetry.space_group_name_H-M   'P 1'
#
loop_
_entity.id
_entity.type
_entity.pdbx_description
1 polymer ?
#
loop_
_entity_poly.entity_id
_entity_poly.type
_entity_poly.pdbx_seq_one_letter_code
_entity_poly.pdbx_strand_id
1 'polypeptide(L)'
;MTDDRKRALRGVNVCYLRGDYGHDLALNPRFPSWPVSFDPMHAYRPLIEARELGFEAVRVWLCENAEGLLVEGDAVVGVHEDLFAAIDVIQEAAALHGVRIYWSLLDGNAWPREGDPVTRAILSEEDAAARFAERAVRPIAARLDPTLAVGLEIVNEPETSTRECIEDTAVAAVEWARIGRAIRLAGDAARAEKPLAVSAGTGHVFLPSLWRAEPAIDLVDIHVYHDNGGLPTRARLAEYVGDPRIAELPLVAGEAGIPKEDGADERALAHYVYNADEHGYDALFLWQLEGALVSGEGRARSTTDLGELLRHTLATTR
;
A
#
# COMPACT_ATOMS: atom_id res chain seq x y z
N MET A 1 5.58 28.23 23.66
CA MET A 1 4.43 27.47 23.15
C MET A 1 5.00 26.18 22.60
N THR A 2 4.90 25.09 23.35
CA THR A 2 5.19 23.75 22.82
C THR A 2 4.03 23.42 21.89
N ASP A 3 4.32 23.49 20.60
CA ASP A 3 3.43 23.04 19.54
C ASP A 3 3.19 21.54 19.76
N ASP A 4 1.98 21.18 20.21
CA ASP A 4 1.58 19.80 20.52
C ASP A 4 1.33 19.05 19.20
N ARG A 5 2.36 19.02 18.34
CA ARG A 5 2.27 18.35 17.05
C ARG A 5 2.06 16.87 17.29
N LYS A 6 0.97 16.37 16.72
CA LYS A 6 0.67 14.94 16.71
C LYS A 6 1.77 14.21 15.96
N ARG A 7 2.45 13.28 16.63
CA ARG A 7 3.41 12.34 16.03
C ARG A 7 2.71 11.49 14.96
N ALA A 8 3.40 11.25 13.85
CA ALA A 8 2.95 10.36 12.79
C ALA A 8 2.84 8.90 13.29
N LEU A 9 1.82 8.17 12.84
CA LEU A 9 1.73 6.72 13.00
C LEU A 9 2.91 6.06 12.28
N ARG A 10 3.63 5.16 12.96
CA ARG A 10 4.81 4.50 12.38
C ARG A 10 4.46 3.11 11.90
N GLY A 11 4.54 2.89 10.59
CA GLY A 11 4.33 1.62 9.96
C GLY A 11 5.48 1.18 9.07
N VAL A 12 5.32 -0.02 8.52
CA VAL A 12 6.25 -0.65 7.61
C VAL A 12 5.49 -1.44 6.54
N ASN A 13 6.03 -1.49 5.33
CA ASN A 13 5.46 -2.30 4.25
C ASN A 13 5.76 -3.79 4.49
N VAL A 14 4.68 -4.59 4.43
CA VAL A 14 4.63 -6.06 4.46
C VAL A 14 3.79 -6.46 3.24
N CYS A 15 4.27 -6.09 2.05
CA CYS A 15 3.50 -6.25 0.81
C CYS A 15 3.14 -7.71 0.54
N TYR A 16 4.02 -8.62 0.95
CA TYR A 16 3.83 -10.06 0.86
C TYR A 16 4.34 -10.71 2.15
N LEU A 17 3.68 -11.79 2.58
CA LEU A 17 4.00 -12.50 3.82
C LEU A 17 5.25 -13.39 3.71
N ARG A 18 5.61 -13.77 2.48
CA ARG A 18 6.68 -14.75 2.18
C ARG A 18 7.63 -14.38 1.04
N GLY A 19 7.51 -13.20 0.45
CA GLY A 19 8.15 -12.91 -0.84
C GLY A 19 7.43 -13.48 -2.06
N ASP A 20 6.31 -14.18 -1.83
CA ASP A 20 5.52 -14.90 -2.83
C ASP A 20 4.49 -13.94 -3.47
N TYR A 21 4.97 -13.00 -4.31
CA TYR A 21 4.15 -11.95 -4.94
C TYR A 21 2.97 -12.50 -5.76
N GLY A 22 1.74 -12.13 -5.38
CA GLY A 22 0.52 -12.51 -6.08
C GLY A 22 0.09 -13.96 -5.86
N HIS A 23 0.55 -14.63 -4.80
CA HIS A 23 0.10 -15.98 -4.41
C HIS A 23 0.37 -16.34 -2.93
N ASP A 24 0.46 -15.36 -2.03
CA ASP A 24 0.73 -15.58 -0.61
C ASP A 24 -0.53 -15.72 0.25
N LEU A 25 -1.65 -15.14 -0.15
CA LEU A 25 -2.94 -15.11 0.54
C LEU A 25 -3.98 -16.07 -0.06
N ALA A 26 -4.04 -16.19 -1.39
CA ALA A 26 -5.12 -16.90 -2.09
C ALA A 26 -4.71 -17.34 -3.50
N LEU A 27 -5.59 -18.10 -4.16
CA LEU A 27 -5.37 -18.54 -5.55
C LEU A 27 -5.28 -17.35 -6.49
N ASN A 28 -4.30 -17.40 -7.39
CA ASN A 28 -4.17 -16.46 -8.49
C ASN A 28 -4.81 -17.03 -9.76
N PRO A 29 -5.86 -16.39 -10.32
CA PRO A 29 -6.54 -16.89 -11.51
C PRO A 29 -5.64 -16.89 -12.76
N ARG A 30 -4.60 -16.04 -12.81
CA ARG A 30 -3.64 -16.01 -13.92
C ARG A 30 -2.66 -17.17 -13.86
N PHE A 31 -2.38 -17.67 -12.67
CA PHE A 31 -1.42 -18.72 -12.42
C PHE A 31 -2.00 -19.82 -11.54
N PRO A 32 -3.02 -20.56 -12.02
CA PRO A 32 -3.75 -21.54 -11.21
C PRO A 32 -2.90 -22.73 -10.74
N SER A 33 -1.70 -22.91 -11.29
CA SER A 33 -0.75 -23.93 -10.88
C SER A 33 0.26 -23.44 -9.83
N TRP A 34 0.28 -22.14 -9.52
CA TRP A 34 1.13 -21.62 -8.45
C TRP A 34 0.64 -22.16 -7.11
N PRO A 35 1.53 -22.67 -6.26
CA PRO A 35 1.13 -23.12 -4.94
C PRO A 35 0.70 -21.90 -4.13
N VAL A 36 -0.45 -22.02 -3.47
CA VAL A 36 -0.86 -21.13 -2.39
C VAL A 36 -0.50 -21.82 -1.09
N SER A 37 0.28 -21.12 -0.28
CA SER A 37 0.85 -21.70 0.93
C SER A 37 0.50 -20.89 2.18
N PHE A 38 -0.66 -20.21 2.13
CA PHE A 38 -1.16 -19.43 3.26
C PHE A 38 -1.20 -20.30 4.52
N ASP A 39 -0.47 -19.85 5.53
CA ASP A 39 -0.40 -20.47 6.84
C ASP A 39 -0.67 -19.38 7.88
N PRO A 40 -1.68 -19.55 8.76
CA PRO A 40 -2.01 -18.53 9.72
C PRO A 40 -0.85 -18.12 10.64
N MET A 41 0.00 -19.05 11.05
CA MET A 41 1.14 -18.73 11.91
C MET A 41 2.20 -17.92 11.16
N HIS A 42 2.35 -18.15 9.85
CA HIS A 42 3.20 -17.31 9.02
C HIS A 42 2.63 -15.91 8.83
N ALA A 43 1.30 -15.76 8.70
CA ALA A 43 0.67 -14.44 8.60
C ALA A 43 0.84 -13.60 9.89
N TYR A 44 0.85 -14.23 11.06
CA TYR A 44 1.10 -13.54 12.33
C TYR A 44 2.51 -12.97 12.45
N ARG A 45 3.48 -13.69 11.88
CA ARG A 45 4.90 -13.43 12.07
C ARG A 45 5.34 -12.01 11.70
N PRO A 46 5.08 -11.47 10.50
CA PRO A 46 5.52 -10.12 10.17
C PRO A 46 4.85 -9.04 11.04
N LEU A 47 3.65 -9.28 11.56
CA LEU A 47 2.98 -8.35 12.47
C LEU A 47 3.65 -8.34 13.85
N ILE A 48 4.04 -9.51 14.36
CA ILE A 48 4.83 -9.63 15.59
C ILE A 48 6.19 -8.95 15.41
N GLU A 49 6.91 -9.26 14.34
CA GLU A 49 8.24 -8.69 14.06
C GLU A 49 8.16 -7.15 13.91
N ALA A 50 7.16 -6.63 13.20
CA ALA A 50 6.91 -5.19 13.12
C ALA A 50 6.68 -4.58 14.51
N ARG A 51 5.88 -5.23 15.35
CA ARG A 51 5.61 -4.75 16.71
C ARG A 51 6.84 -4.76 17.61
N GLU A 52 7.68 -5.80 17.52
CA GLU A 52 8.94 -5.93 18.27
C GLU A 52 9.98 -4.90 17.84
N LEU A 53 9.97 -4.47 16.58
CA LEU A 53 10.75 -3.32 16.10
C LEU A 53 10.17 -1.98 16.55
N GLY A 54 8.96 -1.97 17.11
CA GLY A 54 8.33 -0.80 17.67
C GLY A 54 7.37 -0.07 16.73
N PHE A 55 7.09 -0.63 15.55
CA PHE A 55 6.03 -0.14 14.67
C PHE A 55 4.64 -0.34 15.29
N GLU A 56 3.69 0.41 14.74
CA GLU A 56 2.30 0.51 15.17
C GLU A 56 1.34 0.15 14.04
N ALA A 57 1.83 0.04 12.81
CA ALA A 57 1.04 -0.34 11.65
C ALA A 57 1.85 -1.16 10.64
N VAL A 58 1.15 -1.90 9.79
CA VAL A 58 1.70 -2.56 8.60
C VAL A 58 0.89 -2.18 7.37
N ARG A 59 1.52 -2.12 6.20
CA ARG A 59 0.82 -2.02 4.91
C ARG A 59 0.89 -3.37 4.20
N VAL A 60 -0.26 -3.92 3.77
CA VAL A 60 -0.41 -5.28 3.23
C VAL A 60 -1.16 -5.23 1.90
N TRP A 61 -0.68 -5.95 0.88
CA TRP A 61 -1.33 -6.05 -0.42
C TRP A 61 -2.29 -7.26 -0.44
N LEU A 62 -3.40 -7.14 -1.16
CA LEU A 62 -4.50 -8.13 -1.11
C LEU A 62 -4.81 -8.78 -2.46
N CYS A 63 -4.69 -8.02 -3.55
CA CYS A 63 -5.09 -8.45 -4.88
C CYS A 63 -4.06 -8.04 -5.94
N GLU A 64 -2.80 -7.88 -5.54
CA GLU A 64 -1.74 -7.65 -6.50
C GLU A 64 -1.71 -8.79 -7.52
N ASN A 65 -1.46 -8.44 -8.78
CA ASN A 65 -1.39 -9.43 -9.85
C ASN A 65 -2.64 -10.31 -10.01
N ALA A 66 -3.81 -9.79 -9.60
CA ALA A 66 -5.12 -10.43 -9.56
C ALA A 66 -5.30 -11.54 -8.51
N GLU A 67 -4.40 -11.64 -7.53
CA GLU A 67 -4.53 -12.59 -6.43
C GLU A 67 -5.89 -12.51 -5.72
N GLY A 68 -6.46 -13.67 -5.39
CA GLY A 68 -7.71 -13.77 -4.64
C GLY A 68 -8.94 -13.25 -5.37
N LEU A 69 -8.82 -12.72 -6.58
CA LEU A 69 -9.96 -12.38 -7.43
C LEU A 69 -10.47 -13.62 -8.17
N LEU A 70 -11.79 -13.77 -8.23
CA LEU A 70 -12.43 -14.75 -9.13
C LEU A 70 -12.68 -14.08 -10.47
N VAL A 71 -12.18 -14.70 -11.55
CA VAL A 71 -12.25 -14.14 -12.90
C VAL A 71 -12.84 -15.16 -13.87
N GLU A 72 -13.83 -14.73 -14.66
CA GLU A 72 -14.37 -15.48 -15.80
C GLU A 72 -14.02 -14.73 -17.10
N GLY A 73 -13.09 -15.29 -17.87
CA GLY A 73 -12.47 -14.54 -18.99
C GLY A 73 -11.59 -13.42 -18.43
N ASP A 74 -11.93 -12.16 -18.74
CA ASP A 74 -11.27 -10.97 -18.19
C ASP A 74 -12.16 -10.24 -17.15
N ALA A 75 -13.30 -10.83 -16.77
CA ALA A 75 -14.27 -10.19 -15.90
C ALA A 75 -14.15 -10.67 -14.45
N VAL A 76 -13.96 -9.74 -13.51
CA VAL A 76 -14.06 -10.02 -12.08
C VAL A 76 -15.51 -10.38 -11.73
N VAL A 77 -15.71 -11.58 -11.18
CA VAL A 77 -17.02 -12.10 -10.76
C VAL A 77 -17.17 -12.22 -9.25
N GLY A 78 -16.06 -12.14 -8.51
CA GLY A 78 -16.08 -12.23 -7.04
C GLY A 78 -14.68 -12.24 -6.44
N VAL A 79 -14.62 -12.70 -5.19
CA VAL A 79 -13.40 -12.85 -4.38
C VAL A 79 -13.36 -14.27 -3.85
N HIS A 80 -12.18 -14.88 -3.86
CA HIS A 80 -11.95 -16.23 -3.36
C HIS A 80 -12.15 -16.28 -1.84
N GLU A 81 -12.74 -17.36 -1.32
CA GLU A 81 -13.01 -17.50 0.11
C GLU A 81 -11.74 -17.53 0.96
N ASP A 82 -10.65 -18.09 0.43
CA ASP A 82 -9.33 -18.08 1.07
C ASP A 82 -8.79 -16.66 1.31
N LEU A 83 -9.06 -15.70 0.42
CA LEU A 83 -8.65 -14.31 0.66
C LEU A 83 -9.40 -13.71 1.86
N PHE A 84 -10.69 -14.01 2.01
CA PHE A 84 -11.43 -13.59 3.20
C PHE A 84 -10.88 -14.24 4.47
N ALA A 85 -10.56 -15.53 4.43
CA ALA A 85 -9.93 -16.22 5.55
C ALA A 85 -8.57 -15.61 5.91
N ALA A 86 -7.76 -15.23 4.92
CA ALA A 86 -6.49 -14.56 5.13
C ALA A 86 -6.65 -13.18 5.77
N ILE A 87 -7.58 -12.36 5.26
CA ILE A 87 -7.95 -11.06 5.85
C ILE A 87 -8.33 -11.22 7.33
N ASP A 88 -9.11 -12.25 7.67
CA ASP A 88 -9.55 -12.49 9.04
C ASP A 88 -8.40 -12.80 9.99
N VAL A 89 -7.50 -13.69 9.55
CA VAL A 89 -6.31 -14.07 10.30
C VAL A 89 -5.39 -12.88 10.51
N ILE A 90 -5.17 -12.05 9.48
CA ILE A 90 -4.30 -10.88 9.58
C ILE A 90 -4.90 -9.84 10.55
N GLN A 91 -6.22 -9.61 10.49
CA GLN A 91 -6.91 -8.71 11.43
C GLN A 91 -6.89 -9.21 12.87
N GLU A 92 -7.08 -10.53 13.07
CA GLU A 92 -6.94 -11.15 14.39
C GLU A 92 -5.54 -10.94 14.95
N ALA A 93 -4.50 -11.22 14.16
CA ALA A 93 -3.11 -11.00 14.55
C ALA A 93 -2.84 -9.52 14.89
N ALA A 94 -3.33 -8.60 14.06
CA ALA A 94 -3.19 -7.16 14.26
C ALA A 94 -3.84 -6.72 15.58
N ALA A 95 -5.06 -7.18 15.87
CA ALA A 95 -5.75 -6.91 17.13
C ALA A 95 -4.98 -7.45 18.34
N LEU A 96 -4.49 -8.70 18.27
CA LEU A 96 -3.74 -9.36 19.35
C LEU A 96 -2.42 -8.65 19.67
N HIS A 97 -1.76 -8.07 18.66
CA HIS A 97 -0.46 -7.42 18.80
C HIS A 97 -0.52 -5.90 18.87
N GLY A 98 -1.72 -5.31 18.80
CA GLY A 98 -1.91 -3.86 18.85
C GLY A 98 -1.29 -3.13 17.66
N VAL A 99 -1.40 -3.72 16.47
CA VAL A 99 -0.92 -3.19 15.20
C VAL A 99 -2.13 -2.80 14.34
N ARG A 100 -2.05 -1.70 13.61
CA ARG A 100 -3.05 -1.28 12.63
C ARG A 100 -2.68 -1.72 11.21
N ILE A 101 -3.64 -1.77 10.30
CA ILE A 101 -3.39 -2.27 8.95
C ILE A 101 -3.78 -1.22 7.91
N TYR A 102 -2.88 -0.96 6.98
CA TYR A 102 -3.17 -0.21 5.77
C TYR A 102 -3.28 -1.20 4.61
N TRP A 103 -4.47 -1.34 4.03
CA TRP A 103 -4.73 -2.34 3.00
C TRP A 103 -4.51 -1.75 1.61
N SER A 104 -3.83 -2.47 0.73
CA SER A 104 -3.70 -2.14 -0.69
C SER A 104 -4.34 -3.21 -1.55
N LEU A 105 -5.23 -2.83 -2.46
CA LEU A 105 -5.95 -3.79 -3.30
C LEU A 105 -5.14 -4.15 -4.54
N LEU A 106 -4.92 -3.19 -5.43
CA LEU A 106 -4.28 -3.43 -6.72
C LEU A 106 -2.84 -2.92 -6.73
N ASP A 107 -2.01 -3.48 -7.60
CA ASP A 107 -0.68 -2.96 -7.92
C ASP A 107 -0.65 -2.46 -9.37
N GLY A 108 -0.46 -1.16 -9.55
CA GLY A 108 -0.35 -0.52 -10.85
C GLY A 108 0.79 -1.07 -11.69
N ASN A 109 1.85 -1.60 -11.05
CA ASN A 109 2.98 -2.22 -11.73
C ASN A 109 2.63 -3.57 -12.37
N ALA A 110 1.59 -4.25 -11.89
CA ALA A 110 1.22 -5.60 -12.35
C ALA A 110 0.91 -5.63 -13.85
N TRP A 111 0.33 -4.56 -14.42
CA TRP A 111 0.11 -4.48 -15.87
C TRP A 111 1.42 -4.31 -16.68
N PRO A 112 2.14 -3.18 -16.56
CA PRO A 112 3.29 -2.92 -17.41
C PRO A 112 4.49 -3.85 -17.15
N ARG A 113 4.64 -4.38 -15.93
CA ARG A 113 5.75 -5.29 -15.58
C ARG A 113 5.39 -6.76 -15.74
N GLU A 114 4.24 -7.16 -15.21
CA GLU A 114 3.86 -8.59 -15.14
C GLU A 114 2.84 -8.99 -16.22
N GLY A 115 2.38 -8.06 -17.05
CA GLY A 115 1.40 -8.30 -18.10
C GLY A 115 0.02 -8.70 -17.57
N ASP A 116 -0.42 -8.15 -16.42
CA ASP A 116 -1.72 -8.44 -15.80
C ASP A 116 -2.91 -7.82 -16.57
N PRO A 117 -3.68 -8.61 -17.35
CA PRO A 117 -4.82 -8.09 -18.08
C PRO A 117 -5.97 -7.67 -17.17
N VAL A 118 -6.08 -8.23 -15.97
CA VAL A 118 -7.18 -7.96 -15.03
C VAL A 118 -7.02 -6.57 -14.44
N THR A 119 -5.86 -6.27 -13.84
CA THR A 119 -5.56 -4.93 -13.31
C THR A 119 -5.67 -3.89 -14.42
N ARG A 120 -5.16 -4.18 -15.62
CA ARG A 120 -5.29 -3.29 -16.77
C ARG A 120 -6.75 -3.00 -17.12
N ALA A 121 -7.59 -4.04 -17.22
CA ALA A 121 -9.00 -3.88 -17.55
C ALA A 121 -9.70 -3.03 -16.48
N ILE A 122 -9.48 -3.31 -15.20
CA ILE A 122 -10.04 -2.54 -14.08
C ILE A 122 -9.68 -1.05 -14.17
N LEU A 123 -8.42 -0.72 -14.47
CA LEU A 123 -7.96 0.68 -14.53
C LEU A 123 -8.39 1.40 -15.81
N SER A 124 -8.72 0.68 -16.90
CA SER A 124 -8.91 1.27 -18.23
C SER A 124 -10.33 1.17 -18.79
N GLU A 125 -11.16 0.25 -18.31
CA GLU A 125 -12.49 -0.04 -18.84
C GLU A 125 -13.57 0.22 -17.79
N GLU A 126 -14.65 0.89 -18.21
CA GLU A 126 -15.72 1.31 -17.30
C GLU A 126 -16.47 0.12 -16.67
N ASP A 127 -16.86 -0.86 -17.49
CA ASP A 127 -17.57 -2.05 -17.02
C ASP A 127 -16.70 -2.93 -16.10
N ALA A 128 -15.40 -3.02 -16.37
CA ALA A 128 -14.47 -3.77 -15.54
C ALA A 128 -14.27 -3.09 -14.18
N ALA A 129 -14.09 -1.76 -14.15
CA ALA A 129 -14.03 -0.98 -12.93
C ALA A 129 -15.31 -1.14 -12.08
N ALA A 130 -16.48 -1.06 -12.72
CA ALA A 130 -17.76 -1.22 -12.03
C ALA A 130 -17.93 -2.63 -11.45
N ARG A 131 -17.55 -3.67 -12.20
CA ARG A 131 -17.56 -5.06 -11.70
C ARG A 131 -16.60 -5.23 -10.53
N PHE A 132 -15.38 -4.71 -10.61
CA PHE A 132 -14.42 -4.76 -9.51
C PHE A 132 -14.96 -4.08 -8.24
N ALA A 133 -15.51 -2.87 -8.37
CA ALA A 133 -16.12 -2.15 -7.27
C ALA A 133 -17.25 -2.97 -6.59
N GLU A 134 -18.18 -3.51 -7.37
CA GLU A 134 -19.35 -4.24 -6.88
C GLU A 134 -19.02 -5.65 -6.35
N ARG A 135 -18.12 -6.36 -7.03
CA ARG A 135 -17.89 -7.81 -6.82
C ARG A 135 -16.64 -8.11 -5.99
N ALA A 136 -15.71 -7.17 -5.87
CA ALA A 136 -14.51 -7.34 -5.07
C ALA A 136 -14.39 -6.32 -3.95
N VAL A 137 -14.40 -5.02 -4.28
CA VAL A 137 -14.16 -3.97 -3.28
C VAL A 137 -15.24 -3.95 -2.22
N ARG A 138 -16.52 -4.02 -2.62
CA ARG A 138 -17.64 -4.02 -1.68
C ARG A 138 -17.58 -5.22 -0.70
N PRO A 139 -17.47 -6.49 -1.15
CA PRO A 139 -17.29 -7.62 -0.22
C PRO A 139 -16.06 -7.53 0.68
N ILE A 140 -14.91 -7.07 0.15
CA ILE A 140 -13.69 -6.91 0.95
C ILE A 140 -13.91 -5.84 2.02
N ALA A 141 -14.40 -4.64 1.65
CA ALA A 141 -14.70 -3.56 2.59
C ALA A 141 -15.70 -3.97 3.67
N ALA A 142 -16.71 -4.76 3.32
CA ALA A 142 -17.65 -5.34 4.29
C ALA A 142 -16.98 -6.28 5.31
N ARG A 143 -15.83 -6.89 4.97
CA ARG A 143 -15.05 -7.76 5.87
C ARG A 143 -14.05 -6.99 6.75
N LEU A 144 -13.54 -5.85 6.30
CA LEU A 144 -12.51 -5.07 7.01
C LEU A 144 -13.02 -4.46 8.32
N ASP A 145 -12.23 -4.49 9.39
CA ASP A 145 -12.49 -3.82 10.66
C ASP A 145 -12.00 -2.36 10.59
N PRO A 146 -12.91 -1.36 10.60
CA PRO A 146 -12.52 0.04 10.49
C PRO A 146 -11.75 0.55 11.72
N THR A 147 -11.78 -0.16 12.85
CA THR A 147 -11.01 0.20 14.05
C THR A 147 -9.53 -0.19 13.93
N LEU A 148 -9.24 -1.23 13.14
CA LEU A 148 -7.88 -1.67 12.83
C LEU A 148 -7.32 -1.00 11.58
N ALA A 149 -8.18 -0.65 10.61
CA ALA A 149 -7.77 -0.05 9.37
C ALA A 149 -7.17 1.37 9.56
N VAL A 150 -6.01 1.62 8.96
CA VAL A 150 -5.47 2.98 8.72
C VAL A 150 -6.19 3.61 7.52
N GLY A 151 -6.40 2.80 6.48
CA GLY A 151 -7.09 3.17 5.24
C GLY A 151 -7.21 1.96 4.31
N LEU A 152 -7.81 2.20 3.14
CA LEU A 152 -7.89 1.27 2.02
C LEU A 152 -7.39 1.98 0.76
N GLU A 153 -6.21 1.58 0.32
CA GLU A 153 -5.62 1.99 -0.94
C GLU A 153 -6.20 1.15 -2.08
N ILE A 154 -6.81 1.82 -3.05
CA ILE A 154 -7.42 1.13 -4.20
C ILE A 154 -6.34 0.58 -5.13
N VAL A 155 -5.27 1.34 -5.33
CA VAL A 155 -4.18 0.97 -6.23
C VAL A 155 -2.86 1.60 -5.78
N ASN A 156 -1.85 0.76 -5.65
CA ASN A 156 -0.45 1.11 -5.50
C ASN A 156 0.12 1.62 -6.83
N GLU A 157 0.81 2.76 -6.82
CA GLU A 157 1.54 3.33 -7.95
C GLU A 157 0.81 3.30 -9.31
N PRO A 158 -0.41 3.86 -9.41
CA PRO A 158 -1.17 3.83 -10.66
C PRO A 158 -0.47 4.55 -11.83
N GLU A 159 0.45 5.48 -11.55
CA GLU A 159 1.28 6.16 -12.55
C GLU A 159 2.07 5.19 -13.43
N THR A 160 2.42 4.01 -12.92
CA THR A 160 3.24 3.02 -13.63
C THR A 160 2.51 2.47 -14.84
N SER A 161 1.17 2.49 -14.82
CA SER A 161 0.31 2.13 -15.95
C SER A 161 0.13 3.26 -16.97
N THR A 162 0.72 4.43 -16.78
CA THR A 162 0.55 5.61 -17.65
C THR A 162 1.70 5.78 -18.63
N ARG A 163 1.51 6.67 -19.62
CA ARG A 163 2.55 6.95 -20.63
C ARG A 163 3.77 7.66 -20.04
N GLU A 164 3.64 8.28 -18.86
CA GLU A 164 4.73 8.99 -18.19
C GLU A 164 5.78 8.01 -17.62
N CYS A 165 5.38 6.78 -17.31
CA CYS A 165 6.26 5.76 -16.71
C CYS A 165 6.55 4.58 -17.64
N ILE A 166 5.71 4.32 -18.65
CA ILE A 166 5.92 3.22 -19.61
C ILE A 166 6.89 3.66 -20.70
N GLU A 167 8.12 3.13 -20.64
CA GLU A 167 9.15 3.34 -21.67
C GLU A 167 8.84 2.60 -22.98
N ASP A 168 8.29 1.39 -22.89
CA ASP A 168 7.97 0.59 -24.08
C ASP A 168 6.67 1.07 -24.74
N THR A 169 6.81 1.70 -25.90
CA THR A 169 5.68 2.18 -26.71
C THR A 169 4.73 1.08 -27.17
N ALA A 170 5.15 -0.19 -27.19
CA ALA A 170 4.28 -1.33 -27.49
C ALA A 170 3.30 -1.64 -26.35
N VAL A 171 3.63 -1.27 -25.11
CA VAL A 171 2.74 -1.43 -23.97
C VAL A 171 1.69 -0.31 -23.98
N ALA A 172 0.42 -0.70 -23.96
CA ALA A 172 -0.70 0.22 -23.95
C ALA A 172 -0.84 0.87 -22.58
N ALA A 173 -0.57 2.18 -22.52
CA ALA A 173 -0.80 3.00 -21.34
C ALA A 173 -2.29 3.22 -21.07
N VAL A 174 -2.59 3.51 -19.81
CA VAL A 174 -3.90 3.89 -19.31
C VAL A 174 -3.91 5.39 -19.03
N GLU A 175 -4.96 6.07 -19.50
CA GLU A 175 -5.15 7.50 -19.26
C GLU A 175 -5.52 7.78 -17.80
N TRP A 176 -4.96 8.84 -17.22
CA TRP A 176 -5.23 9.27 -15.85
C TRP A 176 -6.74 9.41 -15.55
N ALA A 177 -7.53 9.95 -16.49
CA ALA A 177 -8.98 10.07 -16.31
C ALA A 177 -9.70 8.73 -16.11
N ARG A 178 -9.18 7.63 -16.68
CA ARG A 178 -9.73 6.29 -16.50
C ARG A 178 -9.33 5.71 -15.15
N ILE A 179 -8.07 5.89 -14.77
CA ILE A 179 -7.53 5.54 -13.44
C ILE A 179 -8.34 6.24 -12.34
N GLY A 180 -8.50 7.57 -12.43
CA GLY A 180 -9.25 8.35 -11.44
C GLY A 180 -10.70 7.90 -11.31
N ARG A 181 -11.37 7.59 -12.42
CA ARG A 181 -12.72 7.00 -12.41
C ARG A 181 -12.76 5.65 -11.71
N ALA A 182 -11.82 4.75 -12.01
CA ALA A 182 -11.76 3.43 -11.39
C ALA A 182 -11.54 3.53 -9.87
N ILE A 183 -10.62 4.40 -9.43
CA ILE A 183 -10.38 4.69 -8.01
C ILE A 183 -11.63 5.23 -7.33
N ARG A 184 -12.31 6.21 -7.96
CA ARG A 184 -13.54 6.80 -7.43
C ARG A 184 -14.64 5.75 -7.24
N LEU A 185 -14.89 4.94 -8.28
CA LEU A 185 -15.93 3.90 -8.24
C LEU A 185 -15.66 2.86 -7.15
N ALA A 186 -14.42 2.38 -7.05
CA ALA A 186 -14.01 1.45 -6.01
C ALA A 186 -14.10 2.09 -4.61
N GLY A 187 -13.64 3.33 -4.45
CA GLY A 187 -13.71 4.08 -3.21
C GLY A 187 -15.14 4.31 -2.72
N ASP A 188 -16.05 4.67 -3.64
CA ASP A 188 -17.46 4.84 -3.35
C ASP A 188 -18.09 3.52 -2.88
N ALA A 189 -17.75 2.39 -3.52
CA ALA A 189 -18.21 1.07 -3.09
C ALA A 189 -17.67 0.68 -1.70
N ALA A 190 -16.41 0.99 -1.38
CA ALA A 190 -15.85 0.75 -0.06
C ALA A 190 -16.56 1.58 1.03
N ARG A 191 -16.74 2.88 0.77
CA ARG A 191 -17.39 3.81 1.70
C ARG A 191 -18.87 3.50 1.94
N ALA A 192 -19.55 2.90 0.95
CA ALA A 192 -20.93 2.46 1.10
C ALA A 192 -21.08 1.35 2.15
N GLU A 193 -20.04 0.53 2.36
CA GLU A 193 -20.07 -0.58 3.32
C GLU A 193 -19.66 -0.15 4.72
N LYS A 194 -18.55 0.61 4.82
CA LYS A 194 -17.95 0.99 6.10
C LYS A 194 -17.27 2.36 6.02
N PRO A 195 -17.11 3.07 7.15
CA PRO A 195 -16.40 4.34 7.21
C PRO A 195 -14.88 4.13 7.10
N LEU A 196 -14.41 3.67 5.94
CA LEU A 196 -13.00 3.50 5.59
C LEU A 196 -12.51 4.76 4.87
N ALA A 197 -11.30 5.21 5.22
CA ALA A 197 -10.62 6.25 4.46
C ALA A 197 -9.97 5.63 3.22
N VAL A 198 -10.24 6.20 2.04
CA VAL A 198 -9.78 5.66 0.76
C VAL A 198 -8.60 6.46 0.21
N SER A 199 -7.66 5.79 -0.45
CA SER A 199 -6.47 6.38 -1.08
C SER A 199 -6.08 5.70 -2.40
N ALA A 200 -5.04 6.25 -3.02
CA ALA A 200 -4.23 5.62 -4.06
C ALA A 200 -2.80 6.15 -3.91
N GLY A 201 -1.86 5.28 -3.53
CA GLY A 201 -0.47 5.66 -3.30
C GLY A 201 0.25 5.92 -4.62
N THR A 202 0.92 7.06 -4.73
CA THR A 202 1.58 7.49 -5.97
C THR A 202 2.90 8.17 -5.66
N GLY A 203 3.90 8.04 -6.53
CA GLY A 203 5.10 8.86 -6.48
C GLY A 203 4.74 10.34 -6.35
N HIS A 204 5.33 11.03 -5.38
CA HIS A 204 4.95 12.42 -5.05
C HIS A 204 4.97 13.39 -6.26
N VAL A 205 5.80 13.11 -7.27
CA VAL A 205 5.88 13.89 -8.53
C VAL A 205 4.64 13.73 -9.43
N PHE A 206 3.92 12.61 -9.30
CA PHE A 206 2.71 12.29 -10.08
C PHE A 206 1.42 12.68 -9.35
N LEU A 207 1.50 13.09 -8.08
CA LEU A 207 0.37 13.55 -7.29
C LEU A 207 -0.49 14.61 -8.01
N PRO A 208 0.05 15.62 -8.73
CA PRO A 208 -0.78 16.55 -9.48
C PRO A 208 -1.62 15.89 -10.58
N SER A 209 -1.08 14.86 -11.26
CA SER A 209 -1.80 14.14 -12.30
C SER A 209 -2.89 13.26 -11.73
N LEU A 210 -2.60 12.53 -10.64
CA LEU A 210 -3.60 11.77 -9.89
C LEU A 210 -4.71 12.70 -9.38
N TRP A 211 -4.36 13.84 -8.76
CA TRP A 211 -5.33 14.79 -8.21
C TRP A 211 -6.27 15.37 -9.27
N ARG A 212 -5.74 15.75 -10.43
CA ARG A 212 -6.53 16.24 -11.58
C ARG A 212 -7.45 15.17 -12.17
N ALA A 213 -7.15 13.89 -11.98
CA ALA A 213 -8.04 12.79 -12.36
C ALA A 213 -9.25 12.64 -11.41
N GLU A 214 -9.29 13.45 -10.33
CA GLU A 214 -10.37 13.51 -9.36
C GLU A 214 -10.77 12.13 -8.79
N PRO A 215 -9.85 11.39 -8.14
CA PRO A 215 -10.11 10.03 -7.65
C PRO A 215 -11.05 9.98 -6.44
N ALA A 216 -11.42 11.14 -5.86
CA ALA A 216 -12.22 11.25 -4.63
C ALA A 216 -11.64 10.45 -3.45
N ILE A 217 -10.35 10.67 -3.19
CA ILE A 217 -9.62 10.11 -2.03
C ILE A 217 -9.89 10.90 -0.75
N ASP A 218 -9.86 10.20 0.39
CA ASP A 218 -10.07 10.75 1.72
C ASP A 218 -8.74 11.02 2.46
N LEU A 219 -7.66 10.42 1.99
CA LEU A 219 -6.29 10.65 2.47
C LEU A 219 -5.34 10.75 1.29
N VAL A 220 -4.33 11.61 1.40
CA VAL A 220 -3.25 11.75 0.42
C VAL A 220 -2.18 10.73 0.77
N ASP A 221 -1.85 9.87 -0.18
CA ASP A 221 -0.79 8.89 -0.04
C ASP A 221 0.29 9.13 -1.10
N ILE A 222 1.53 9.31 -0.66
CA ILE A 222 2.68 9.49 -1.55
C ILE A 222 3.79 8.48 -1.30
N HIS A 223 4.48 8.11 -2.37
CA HIS A 223 5.67 7.29 -2.35
C HIS A 223 6.90 8.14 -2.62
N VAL A 224 7.95 7.90 -1.83
CA VAL A 224 9.22 8.63 -1.92
C VAL A 224 10.37 7.65 -1.70
N TYR A 225 11.26 7.60 -2.68
CA TYR A 225 12.57 6.98 -2.55
C TYR A 225 13.62 8.08 -2.69
N HIS A 226 14.44 8.27 -1.66
CA HIS A 226 15.39 9.37 -1.60
C HIS A 226 16.63 8.97 -0.78
N ASP A 227 17.83 9.20 -1.31
CA ASP A 227 19.11 8.73 -0.75
C ASP A 227 19.33 9.10 0.72
N ASN A 228 18.82 10.26 1.13
CA ASN A 228 18.99 10.79 2.49
C ASN A 228 17.74 10.71 3.37
N GLY A 229 16.69 9.99 2.93
CA GLY A 229 15.44 9.84 3.67
C GLY A 229 14.58 11.11 3.76
N GLY A 230 14.59 11.95 2.73
CA GLY A 230 13.87 13.23 2.69
C GLY A 230 12.41 13.06 2.28
N LEU A 231 11.50 13.80 2.92
CA LEU A 231 10.08 13.90 2.52
C LEU A 231 9.75 15.32 2.08
N PRO A 232 8.86 15.52 1.09
CA PRO A 232 8.29 16.83 0.83
C PRO A 232 7.40 17.27 1.99
N THR A 233 7.41 18.56 2.32
CA THR A 233 6.48 19.07 3.34
C THR A 233 5.05 19.09 2.84
N ARG A 234 4.07 18.96 3.74
CA ARG A 234 2.65 19.12 3.42
C ARG A 234 2.36 20.41 2.64
N ALA A 235 2.95 21.53 3.08
CA ALA A 235 2.81 22.82 2.41
C ALA A 235 3.36 22.78 0.97
N ARG A 236 4.51 22.13 0.77
CA ARG A 236 5.12 21.99 -0.55
C ARG A 236 4.26 21.12 -1.48
N LEU A 237 3.64 20.06 -0.98
CA LEU A 237 2.73 19.23 -1.77
C LEU A 237 1.49 20.02 -2.19
N ALA A 238 0.87 20.77 -1.28
CA ALA A 238 -0.29 21.61 -1.60
C ALA A 238 0.04 22.69 -2.63
N GLU A 239 1.20 23.34 -2.51
CA GLU A 239 1.71 24.29 -3.51
C GLU A 239 1.95 23.62 -4.86
N TYR A 240 2.59 22.45 -4.87
CA TYR A 240 2.94 21.71 -6.08
C TYR A 240 1.72 21.23 -6.87
N VAL A 241 0.69 20.76 -6.16
CA VAL A 241 -0.60 20.40 -6.76
C VAL A 241 -1.40 21.64 -7.16
N GLY A 242 -1.21 22.76 -6.48
CA GLY A 242 -1.97 23.99 -6.67
C GLY A 242 -3.37 23.93 -6.05
N ASP A 243 -3.58 23.06 -5.05
CA ASP A 243 -4.87 22.87 -4.38
C ASP A 243 -4.69 22.83 -2.85
N PRO A 244 -5.23 23.82 -2.11
CA PRO A 244 -5.07 23.88 -0.66
C PRO A 244 -5.73 22.72 0.09
N ARG A 245 -6.71 22.02 -0.53
CA ARG A 245 -7.39 20.87 0.09
C ARG A 245 -6.44 19.72 0.43
N ILE A 246 -5.32 19.59 -0.30
CA ILE A 246 -4.25 18.64 0.02
C ILE A 246 -3.77 18.82 1.47
N ALA A 247 -3.67 20.07 1.94
CA ALA A 247 -3.19 20.36 3.29
C ALA A 247 -4.20 19.98 4.38
N GLU A 248 -5.48 19.79 4.05
CA GLU A 248 -6.57 19.51 4.98
C GLU A 248 -6.82 18.01 5.17
N LEU A 249 -6.45 17.19 4.18
CA LEU A 249 -6.60 15.73 4.24
C LEU A 249 -5.48 15.07 5.06
N PRO A 250 -5.71 13.92 5.71
CA PRO A 250 -4.63 13.12 6.27
C PRO A 250 -3.54 12.84 5.21
N LEU A 251 -2.27 13.00 5.59
CA LEU A 251 -1.12 12.79 4.71
C LEU A 251 -0.33 11.57 5.14
N VAL A 252 -0.16 10.63 4.23
CA VAL A 252 0.53 9.37 4.44
C VAL A 252 1.71 9.29 3.48
N ALA A 253 2.86 8.83 3.99
CA ALA A 253 3.93 8.31 3.16
C ALA A 253 3.78 6.79 3.12
N GLY A 254 3.00 6.27 2.17
CA GLY A 254 2.68 4.84 2.04
C GLY A 254 3.88 3.99 1.65
N GLU A 255 4.87 4.62 1.01
CA GLU A 255 6.20 4.05 0.81
C GLU A 255 7.27 5.11 1.00
N ALA A 256 8.15 4.88 1.96
CA ALA A 256 9.35 5.68 2.20
C ALA A 256 10.57 4.76 2.19
N GLY A 257 11.37 4.84 1.13
CA GLY A 257 12.49 3.95 0.89
C GLY A 257 13.80 4.67 0.54
N ILE A 258 14.88 3.90 0.51
CA ILE A 258 16.17 4.31 -0.05
C ILE A 258 16.32 3.62 -1.41
N PRO A 259 16.73 4.32 -2.48
CA PRO A 259 16.98 3.69 -3.78
C PRO A 259 17.97 2.53 -3.64
N LYS A 260 17.73 1.41 -4.33
CA LYS A 260 18.57 0.19 -4.27
C LYS A 260 19.81 0.29 -5.15
N GLU A 261 20.43 1.46 -5.22
CA GLU A 261 21.63 1.70 -6.03
C GLU A 261 22.92 1.41 -5.25
N ASP A 262 23.99 1.08 -5.97
CA ASP A 262 25.30 0.80 -5.38
C ASP A 262 25.80 2.01 -4.56
N GLY A 263 25.99 1.81 -3.25
CA GLY A 263 26.54 2.82 -2.34
C GLY A 263 25.51 3.67 -1.60
N ALA A 264 24.21 3.38 -1.72
CA ALA A 264 23.19 4.02 -0.92
C ALA A 264 23.39 3.71 0.59
N ASP A 265 23.29 4.73 1.44
CA ASP A 265 23.34 4.53 2.90
C ASP A 265 21.95 4.15 3.42
N GLU A 266 21.69 2.84 3.56
CA GLU A 266 20.42 2.35 4.06
C GLU A 266 20.06 2.88 5.46
N ARG A 267 21.05 3.36 6.24
CA ARG A 267 20.79 3.98 7.56
C ARG A 267 20.00 5.28 7.44
N ALA A 268 20.04 5.93 6.27
CA ALA A 268 19.23 7.10 5.98
C ALA A 268 17.71 6.80 6.04
N LEU A 269 17.31 5.52 5.98
CA LEU A 269 15.91 5.13 6.20
C LEU A 269 15.38 5.61 7.56
N ALA A 270 16.23 5.68 8.59
CA ALA A 270 15.87 6.21 9.90
C ALA A 270 15.53 7.71 9.88
N HIS A 271 16.02 8.48 8.90
CA HIS A 271 15.70 9.91 8.78
C HIS A 271 14.23 10.16 8.46
N TYR A 272 13.59 9.25 7.73
CA TYR A 272 12.15 9.36 7.45
C TYR A 272 11.31 9.43 8.72
N VAL A 273 11.74 8.75 9.80
CA VAL A 273 11.02 8.79 11.08
C VAL A 273 10.95 10.23 11.58
N TYR A 274 12.09 10.93 11.69
CA TYR A 274 12.11 12.32 12.13
C TYR A 274 11.41 13.26 11.14
N ASN A 275 11.67 13.08 9.83
CA ASN A 275 11.15 13.97 8.80
C ASN A 275 9.62 13.92 8.70
N ALA A 276 8.98 12.77 8.92
CA ALA A 276 7.53 12.67 8.84
C ALA A 276 6.82 13.58 9.88
N ASP A 277 7.33 13.64 11.12
CA ASP A 277 6.75 14.52 12.15
C ASP A 277 6.99 15.99 11.81
N GLU A 278 8.23 16.34 11.40
CA GLU A 278 8.59 17.71 11.05
C GLU A 278 7.88 18.21 9.79
N HIS A 279 7.48 17.30 8.90
CA HIS A 279 6.87 17.65 7.61
C HIS A 279 5.34 17.50 7.59
N GLY A 280 4.76 17.15 8.75
CA GLY A 280 3.32 17.16 8.98
C GLY A 280 2.60 15.96 8.41
N TYR A 281 3.22 14.78 8.43
CA TYR A 281 2.59 13.52 8.05
C TYR A 281 1.77 12.95 9.20
N ASP A 282 0.65 12.31 8.87
CA ASP A 282 -0.19 11.57 9.80
C ASP A 282 0.24 10.11 9.94
N ALA A 283 0.84 9.53 8.91
CA ALA A 283 1.44 8.21 8.93
C ALA A 283 2.64 8.07 7.99
N LEU A 284 3.56 7.16 8.34
CA LEU A 284 4.75 6.82 7.59
C LEU A 284 4.87 5.30 7.49
N PHE A 285 5.07 4.76 6.30
CA PHE A 285 5.30 3.34 6.06
C PHE A 285 6.66 3.15 5.36
N LEU A 286 7.63 2.64 6.11
CA LEU A 286 8.97 2.40 5.57
C LEU A 286 8.97 1.21 4.60
N TRP A 287 9.74 1.31 3.53
CA TRP A 287 9.99 0.22 2.59
C TRP A 287 11.34 -0.46 2.91
N GLN A 288 11.39 -1.73 3.33
CA GLN A 288 10.29 -2.64 3.68
C GLN A 288 10.72 -3.56 4.83
N LEU A 289 9.78 -4.27 5.48
CA LEU A 289 10.12 -5.11 6.64
C LEU A 289 11.10 -6.22 6.26
N GLU A 290 10.69 -7.07 5.32
CA GLU A 290 11.44 -8.25 4.92
C GLU A 290 12.58 -7.91 3.96
N GLY A 291 13.77 -8.43 4.25
CA GLY A 291 14.98 -8.20 3.47
C GLY A 291 15.77 -6.96 3.92
N ALA A 292 15.11 -5.93 4.46
CA ALA A 292 15.80 -4.75 4.97
C ALA A 292 15.91 -4.73 6.51
N LEU A 293 14.81 -4.96 7.24
CA LEU A 293 14.77 -4.83 8.71
C LEU A 293 14.85 -6.18 9.42
N VAL A 294 14.34 -7.22 8.78
CA VAL A 294 14.50 -8.61 9.17
C VAL A 294 15.06 -9.41 8.00
N SER A 295 15.92 -10.38 8.27
CA SER A 295 16.50 -11.25 7.23
C SER A 295 15.40 -11.98 6.44
N GLY A 296 15.44 -12.07 5.11
CA GLY A 296 14.35 -12.70 4.34
C GLY A 296 14.18 -14.21 4.54
N GLU A 297 15.28 -14.95 4.75
CA GLU A 297 15.22 -16.41 4.75
C GLU A 297 15.20 -17.04 6.15
N GLY A 298 14.47 -18.15 6.27
CA GLY A 298 14.57 -19.08 7.39
C GLY A 298 13.43 -19.05 8.41
N ARG A 299 13.32 -20.17 9.16
CA ARG A 299 12.32 -20.37 10.22
C ARG A 299 12.51 -19.43 11.41
N ALA A 300 13.74 -18.93 11.62
CA ALA A 300 14.08 -17.92 12.59
C ALA A 300 14.80 -16.78 11.86
N ARG A 301 14.07 -15.69 11.61
CA ARG A 301 14.56 -14.47 10.97
C ARG A 301 15.16 -13.62 12.06
N SER A 302 16.38 -13.14 11.84
CA SER A 302 17.02 -12.21 12.77
C SER A 302 16.73 -10.77 12.34
N THR A 303 16.63 -9.88 13.33
CA THR A 303 16.68 -8.44 13.09
C THR A 303 18.04 -8.08 12.46
N THR A 304 18.04 -7.23 11.44
CA THR A 304 19.27 -6.73 10.80
C THR A 304 19.87 -5.58 11.61
N ASP A 305 21.10 -5.15 11.29
CA ASP A 305 21.70 -3.96 11.90
C ASP A 305 20.83 -2.70 11.69
N LEU A 306 20.21 -2.58 10.52
CA LEU A 306 19.26 -1.51 10.21
C LEU A 306 17.97 -1.64 11.04
N GLY A 307 17.47 -2.87 11.22
CA GLY A 307 16.34 -3.14 12.10
C GLY A 307 16.61 -2.74 13.55
N GLU A 308 17.80 -3.04 14.10
CA GLU A 308 18.18 -2.60 15.46
C GLU A 308 18.31 -1.08 15.57
N LEU A 309 18.90 -0.43 14.56
CA LEU A 309 18.97 1.03 14.48
C LEU A 309 17.57 1.66 14.49
N LEU A 310 16.64 1.12 13.70
CA LEU A 310 15.26 1.61 13.64
C LEU A 310 14.51 1.31 14.93
N ARG A 311 14.69 0.15 15.55
CA ARG A 311 14.11 -0.16 16.87
C ARG A 311 14.54 0.87 17.90
N HIS A 312 15.83 1.21 17.93
CA HIS A 312 16.33 2.27 18.82
C HIS A 312 15.70 3.63 18.50
N THR A 313 15.69 4.02 17.22
CA THR A 313 15.14 5.30 16.74
C THR A 313 13.65 5.45 17.09
N LEU A 314 12.85 4.41 16.89
CA LEU A 314 11.43 4.39 17.21
C LEU A 314 11.19 4.43 18.73
N ALA A 315 12.07 3.83 19.53
CA ALA A 315 11.98 3.90 20.99
C ALA A 315 12.28 5.31 21.53
N THR A 316 13.18 6.05 20.89
CA THR A 316 13.58 7.41 21.30
C THR A 316 12.64 8.52 20.81
N THR A 317 11.77 8.21 19.85
CA THR A 317 10.82 9.16 19.23
C THR A 317 9.36 8.94 19.67
N ARG A 318 9.14 8.13 20.70
CA ARG A 318 7.83 7.88 21.32
C ARG A 318 7.40 8.97 22.29
#